data_AF-A0A5N6YXL0-F1
#
_entry.id   AF-A0A5N6YXL0-F1
#
_cell.length_a   1.000
_cell.length_b   1.000
_cell.length_c   1.000
_cell.angle_alpha   90.00
_cell.angle_beta   90.00
_cell.angle_gamma   90.00
#
_symmetry.space_group_name_H-M   'P 1'
#
loop_
_entity.id
_entity.type
_entity.pdbx_description
1 polymer ?
#
loop_
_entity_poly.entity_id
_entity_poly.type
_entity_poly.pdbx_seq_one_letter_code
_entity_poly.pdbx_strand_id
1 'polypeptide(L)'
;MTIQDQFPEVHWVWKGAISFVYEVHPRIVVKVPKAGEFEREQFQKELKIYEIFLQQPPCPSIVQCFLYADNGIFLEYMRGTTPYESLWSRIQSNYIRDQHTMIVTKVERLEPLALRKKWMTDLAQAVVFLESLNLAHGDLRPENILLDRNRLKLSDFDCTAEIGTDFEACMAPYGRILSDREPDEGRRGSSGFLGSRTEQFALGSLYYLINYGVEVYGDQCLTEDPKEHGPKVVELLQNMDFPKLNSDPLIDEIIDKCWHNKYKTIADLASNIETLVSGCPNARGSNAKTNPIRRWIMVMGHITQRFWRIFWHWWAMVLYCNGKPTNAEVSNNSEPQGYDRGMHPDNLTEDFVWKRALCQNLQRRGLLQLLSSGAPEHLGFTLEWYRHTVCGGDT
;
A
#
# COMPACT_ATOMS: atom_id res chain seq x y z
N MET A 1 8.61 -6.87 -34.72
CA MET A 1 8.55 -5.56 -34.06
C MET A 1 8.35 -5.82 -32.58
N THR A 2 9.31 -5.41 -31.76
CA THR A 2 9.28 -5.63 -30.30
C THR A 2 8.17 -4.77 -29.67
N ILE A 3 7.75 -5.09 -28.44
CA ILE A 3 6.77 -4.26 -27.72
C ILE A 3 7.32 -2.85 -27.53
N GLN A 4 8.63 -2.70 -27.29
CA GLN A 4 9.31 -1.42 -27.13
C GLN A 4 9.35 -0.59 -28.42
N ASP A 5 9.35 -1.21 -29.61
CA ASP A 5 9.22 -0.48 -30.87
C ASP A 5 7.82 0.15 -31.03
N GLN A 6 6.78 -0.55 -30.54
CA GLN A 6 5.39 -0.08 -30.61
C GLN A 6 5.05 0.91 -29.49
N PHE A 7 5.66 0.73 -28.32
CA PHE A 7 5.41 1.49 -27.10
C PHE A 7 6.73 1.87 -26.41
N PRO A 8 7.48 2.85 -26.97
CA PRO A 8 8.83 3.20 -26.47
C PRO A 8 8.83 3.87 -25.09
N GLU A 9 7.69 4.42 -24.67
CA GLU A 9 7.50 5.05 -23.35
C GLU A 9 7.14 4.05 -22.24
N VAL A 10 6.99 2.77 -22.58
CA VAL A 10 6.59 1.75 -21.61
C VAL A 10 7.81 1.17 -20.91
N HIS A 11 7.83 1.30 -19.58
CA HIS A 11 8.92 0.83 -18.74
C HIS A 11 8.39 -0.04 -17.61
N TRP A 12 9.05 -1.18 -17.35
CA TRP A 12 8.71 -2.00 -16.21
C TRP A 12 9.22 -1.37 -14.92
N VAL A 13 8.33 -1.05 -13.98
CA VAL A 13 8.65 -0.32 -12.75
C VAL A 13 8.50 -1.16 -11.48
N TRP A 14 7.63 -2.18 -11.47
CA TRP A 14 7.40 -2.98 -10.27
C TRP A 14 6.92 -4.42 -10.52
N LYS A 15 7.31 -5.32 -9.62
CA LYS A 15 6.89 -6.74 -9.58
C LYS A 15 6.15 -7.02 -8.28
N GLY A 16 4.84 -7.21 -8.37
CA GLY A 16 4.00 -7.60 -7.24
C GLY A 16 3.83 -9.12 -7.09
N ALA A 17 2.99 -9.53 -6.13
CA ALA A 17 2.60 -10.92 -5.92
C ALA A 17 1.80 -11.47 -7.10
N ILE A 18 0.78 -10.73 -7.54
CA ILE A 18 -0.17 -11.15 -8.57
C ILE A 18 -0.08 -10.36 -9.87
N SER A 19 0.71 -9.28 -9.90
CA SER A 19 0.72 -8.33 -11.02
C SER A 19 2.11 -7.76 -11.30
N PHE A 20 2.23 -7.13 -12.48
CA PHE A 20 3.34 -6.27 -12.86
C PHE A 20 2.82 -4.85 -13.04
N VAL A 21 3.67 -3.86 -12.78
CA VAL A 21 3.34 -2.45 -13.01
C VAL A 21 4.31 -1.87 -14.01
N TYR A 22 3.78 -1.16 -15.00
CA TYR A 22 4.54 -0.48 -16.03
C TYR A 22 4.24 1.02 -16.03
N GLU A 23 5.26 1.87 -16.09
CA GLU A 23 5.10 3.27 -16.49
C GLU A 23 4.67 3.29 -17.95
N VAL A 24 3.61 4.04 -18.28
CA VAL A 24 3.15 4.25 -19.66
C VAL A 24 3.14 5.73 -20.05
N HIS A 25 3.33 6.60 -19.05
CA HIS A 25 3.44 8.05 -19.14
C HIS A 25 4.02 8.56 -17.81
N PRO A 26 4.72 9.70 -17.75
CA PRO A 26 5.28 10.25 -16.50
C PRO A 26 4.30 10.50 -15.34
N ARG A 27 3.00 10.34 -15.56
CA ARG A 27 1.91 10.51 -14.57
C ARG A 27 0.96 9.31 -14.51
N ILE A 28 1.20 8.26 -15.29
CA ILE A 28 0.31 7.10 -15.41
C ILE A 28 1.13 5.81 -15.40
N VAL A 29 0.73 4.88 -14.53
CA VAL A 29 1.17 3.49 -14.59
C VAL A 29 0.01 2.59 -14.98
N VAL A 30 0.33 1.41 -15.50
CA VAL A 30 -0.64 0.34 -15.70
C VAL A 30 -0.23 -0.88 -14.88
N LYS A 31 -1.13 -1.35 -14.03
CA LYS A 31 -1.03 -2.62 -13.31
C LYS A 31 -1.67 -3.70 -14.18
N VAL A 32 -0.97 -4.78 -14.47
CA VAL A 32 -1.45 -5.91 -15.29
C VAL A 32 -1.27 -7.22 -14.54
N PRO A 33 -2.21 -8.18 -14.63
CA PRO A 33 -2.09 -9.45 -13.92
C PRO A 33 -0.97 -10.30 -14.48
N LYS A 34 -0.41 -11.16 -13.63
CA LYS A 34 0.42 -12.29 -14.08
C LYS A 34 -0.44 -13.29 -14.86
N ALA A 35 0.20 -14.11 -15.67
CA ALA A 35 -0.51 -15.00 -16.59
C ALA A 35 -1.24 -16.17 -15.91
N GLY A 36 -0.95 -16.48 -14.64
CA GLY A 36 -1.56 -17.58 -13.91
C GLY A 36 -3.04 -17.36 -13.59
N GLU A 37 -3.79 -18.46 -13.49
CA GLU A 37 -5.24 -18.46 -13.25
C GLU A 37 -5.58 -17.82 -11.91
N PHE A 38 -4.90 -18.24 -10.83
CA PHE A 38 -5.07 -17.66 -9.50
C PHE A 38 -4.82 -16.15 -9.49
N GLU A 39 -3.72 -15.69 -10.11
CA GLU A 39 -3.41 -14.26 -10.15
C GLU A 39 -4.45 -13.45 -10.93
N ARG A 40 -4.99 -14.02 -12.02
CA ARG A 40 -6.07 -13.39 -12.80
C ARG A 40 -7.36 -13.33 -11.99
N GLU A 41 -7.72 -14.39 -11.26
CA GLU A 41 -8.90 -14.40 -10.39
C GLU A 41 -8.80 -13.34 -9.28
N GLN A 42 -7.65 -13.23 -8.61
CA GLN A 42 -7.45 -12.18 -7.60
C GLN A 42 -7.50 -10.79 -8.23
N PHE A 43 -6.91 -10.61 -9.41
CA PHE A 43 -6.97 -9.33 -10.13
C PHE A 43 -8.40 -8.92 -10.51
N GLN A 44 -9.28 -9.88 -10.81
CA GLN A 44 -10.70 -9.61 -11.05
C GLN A 44 -11.43 -9.08 -9.81
N LYS A 45 -11.02 -9.49 -8.59
CA LYS A 45 -11.56 -8.92 -7.36
C LYS A 45 -11.19 -7.44 -7.23
N GLU A 46 -9.92 -7.11 -7.48
CA GLU A 46 -9.43 -5.72 -7.44
C GLU A 46 -10.14 -4.84 -8.50
N LEU A 47 -10.41 -5.37 -9.69
CA LEU A 47 -11.15 -4.64 -10.74
C LEU A 47 -12.53 -4.18 -10.26
N LYS A 48 -13.27 -5.02 -9.51
CA LYS A 48 -14.58 -4.66 -8.95
C LYS A 48 -14.48 -3.49 -7.96
N ILE A 49 -13.38 -3.39 -7.23
CA ILE A 49 -13.16 -2.25 -6.32
C ILE A 49 -13.00 -0.95 -7.10
N TYR A 50 -12.21 -0.97 -8.19
CA TYR A 50 -12.07 0.20 -9.04
C TYR A 50 -13.34 0.57 -9.82
N GLU A 51 -14.19 -0.40 -10.13
CA GLU A 51 -15.53 -0.15 -10.67
C GLU A 51 -16.40 0.65 -9.69
N ILE A 52 -16.34 0.32 -8.39
CA ILE A 52 -17.01 1.10 -7.34
C ILE A 52 -16.42 2.50 -7.26
N PHE A 53 -15.08 2.64 -7.24
CA PHE A 53 -14.42 3.95 -7.12
C PHE A 53 -14.75 4.92 -8.25
N LEU A 54 -14.87 4.43 -9.49
CA LEU A 54 -15.21 5.29 -10.64
C LEU A 54 -16.66 5.83 -10.60
N GLN A 55 -17.52 5.27 -9.75
CA GLN A 55 -18.88 5.77 -9.52
C GLN A 55 -18.95 6.83 -8.41
N GLN A 56 -17.84 7.06 -7.71
CA GLN A 56 -17.76 7.98 -6.58
C GLN A 56 -16.96 9.25 -6.94
N PRO A 57 -17.18 10.37 -6.22
CA PRO A 57 -16.23 11.48 -6.25
C PRO A 57 -14.81 11.00 -5.87
N PRO A 58 -13.75 11.51 -6.53
CA PRO A 58 -12.40 11.05 -6.27
C PRO A 58 -11.96 11.39 -4.84
N CYS A 59 -11.40 10.41 -4.13
CA CYS A 59 -10.76 10.62 -2.83
C CYS A 59 -9.31 11.11 -3.05
N PRO A 60 -8.93 12.31 -2.55
CA PRO A 60 -7.57 12.85 -2.74
C PRO A 60 -6.46 11.96 -2.17
N SER A 61 -6.78 11.16 -1.16
CA SER A 61 -5.84 10.30 -0.43
C SER A 61 -5.76 8.87 -0.98
N ILE A 62 -6.48 8.56 -2.07
CA ILE A 62 -6.38 7.28 -2.79
C ILE A 62 -5.74 7.51 -4.16
N VAL A 63 -4.90 6.57 -4.59
CA VAL A 63 -4.31 6.57 -5.94
C VAL A 63 -5.43 6.52 -6.98
N GLN A 64 -5.48 7.55 -7.83
CA GLN A 64 -6.59 7.71 -8.77
C GLN A 64 -6.53 6.66 -9.89
N CYS A 65 -7.66 6.02 -10.19
CA CYS A 65 -7.84 5.21 -11.39
C CYS A 65 -8.38 6.06 -12.53
N PHE A 66 -7.79 5.94 -13.72
CA PHE A 66 -8.24 6.64 -14.92
C PHE A 66 -9.07 5.75 -15.84
N LEU A 67 -8.75 4.46 -15.86
CA LEU A 67 -9.38 3.45 -16.71
C LEU A 67 -9.05 2.06 -16.17
N TYR A 68 -10.02 1.15 -16.19
CA TYR A 68 -9.77 -0.27 -15.97
C TYR A 68 -10.29 -1.09 -17.15
N ALA A 69 -9.72 -2.29 -17.31
CA ALA A 69 -10.12 -3.30 -18.30
C ALA A 69 -9.70 -4.69 -17.78
N ASP A 70 -10.21 -5.76 -18.39
CA ASP A 70 -10.03 -7.15 -17.93
C ASP A 70 -8.58 -7.53 -17.59
N ASN A 71 -7.61 -6.96 -18.31
CA ASN A 71 -6.18 -7.26 -18.17
C ASN A 71 -5.34 -6.05 -17.72
N GLY A 72 -5.95 -4.98 -17.21
CA GLY A 72 -5.17 -3.87 -16.71
C GLY A 72 -5.93 -2.74 -16.03
N ILE A 73 -5.27 -2.09 -15.08
CA ILE A 73 -5.77 -0.92 -14.36
C ILE A 73 -4.78 0.22 -14.55
N PHE A 74 -5.23 1.32 -15.15
CA PHE A 74 -4.44 2.53 -15.34
C PHE A 74 -4.61 3.46 -14.14
N LEU A 75 -3.50 3.75 -13.47
CA LEU A 75 -3.45 4.43 -12.18
C LEU A 75 -2.56 5.67 -12.23
N GLU A 76 -2.83 6.61 -11.34
CA GLU A 76 -1.94 7.73 -11.04
C GLU A 76 -0.55 7.22 -10.66
N TYR A 77 0.47 7.76 -11.34
CA TYR A 77 1.84 7.41 -11.02
C TYR A 77 2.36 8.23 -9.83
N MET A 78 2.48 7.58 -8.68
CA MET A 78 3.15 8.10 -7.48
C MET A 78 4.67 7.96 -7.61
N ARG A 79 5.26 8.80 -8.46
CA ARG A 79 6.64 8.65 -8.94
C ARG A 79 7.74 8.94 -7.91
N GLY A 80 7.43 9.58 -6.79
CA GLY A 80 8.42 9.88 -5.74
C GLY A 80 9.63 10.70 -6.20
N THR A 81 10.68 10.68 -5.38
CA THR A 81 12.04 11.13 -5.75
C THR A 81 12.84 10.05 -6.47
N THR A 82 12.43 8.80 -6.34
CA THR A 82 12.91 7.61 -7.05
C THR A 82 11.72 6.91 -7.71
N PRO A 83 11.86 6.23 -8.88
CA PRO A 83 10.74 5.73 -9.68
C PRO A 83 9.66 4.93 -8.94
N TYR A 84 10.00 4.37 -7.78
CA TYR A 84 9.04 3.87 -6.81
C TYR A 84 9.42 4.38 -5.42
N GLU A 85 8.47 4.98 -4.71
CA GLU A 85 8.65 5.43 -3.33
C GLU A 85 7.39 5.12 -2.53
N SER A 86 7.54 4.26 -1.51
CA SER A 86 6.49 3.93 -0.55
C SER A 86 6.85 4.47 0.82
N LEU A 87 5.88 4.51 1.74
CA LEU A 87 6.14 4.86 3.13
C LEU A 87 7.22 3.96 3.72
N TRP A 88 7.21 2.68 3.34
CA TRP A 88 8.23 1.70 3.70
C TRP A 88 9.62 2.17 3.28
N SER A 89 9.85 2.36 1.97
CA SER A 89 11.18 2.72 1.46
C SER A 89 11.66 4.07 2.00
N ARG A 90 10.74 5.04 2.18
CA ARG A 90 11.07 6.33 2.78
C ARG A 90 11.59 6.17 4.21
N ILE A 91 10.90 5.40 5.06
CA ILE A 91 11.30 5.22 6.45
C ILE A 91 12.54 4.33 6.55
N GLN A 92 12.65 3.29 5.72
CA GLN A 92 13.86 2.46 5.64
C GLN A 92 15.13 3.28 5.41
N SER A 93 15.05 4.31 4.56
CA SER A 93 16.20 5.19 4.28
C SER A 93 16.68 6.01 5.48
N ASN A 94 15.92 6.00 6.59
CA ASN A 94 16.16 6.82 7.78
C ASN A 94 16.58 6.01 9.01
N TYR A 95 16.80 4.70 8.93
CA TYR A 95 17.27 3.89 10.06
C TYR A 95 18.47 3.01 9.72
N ILE A 96 19.17 2.56 10.76
CA ILE A 96 20.24 1.56 10.71
C ILE A 96 19.73 0.28 11.36
N ARG A 97 19.95 -0.85 10.68
CA ARG A 97 19.67 -2.19 11.21
C ARG A 97 20.95 -2.98 11.41
N ASP A 98 20.95 -3.83 12.43
CA ASP A 98 21.93 -4.89 12.55
C ASP A 98 21.70 -5.94 11.47
N GLN A 99 22.74 -6.28 10.71
CA GLN A 99 22.60 -7.14 9.52
C GLN A 99 22.33 -8.60 9.86
N HIS A 100 22.63 -9.03 11.09
CA HIS A 100 22.45 -10.41 11.51
C HIS A 100 21.04 -10.67 12.07
N THR A 101 20.58 -9.76 12.92
CA THR A 101 19.30 -9.85 13.65
C THR A 101 18.16 -9.12 12.94
N MET A 102 18.47 -8.25 11.98
CA MET A 102 17.52 -7.36 11.28
C MET A 102 16.80 -6.34 12.19
N ILE A 103 17.26 -6.20 13.43
CA ILE A 103 16.75 -5.26 14.43
C ILE A 103 17.25 -3.86 14.09
N VAL A 104 16.36 -2.87 14.19
CA VAL A 104 16.71 -1.45 14.08
C VAL A 104 17.49 -1.04 15.31
N THR A 105 18.77 -0.71 15.13
CA THR A 105 19.65 -0.26 16.22
C THR A 105 19.59 1.25 16.42
N LYS A 106 19.18 2.00 15.38
CA LYS A 106 19.11 3.46 15.44
C LYS A 106 18.18 4.02 14.37
N VAL A 107 17.27 4.91 14.77
CA VAL A 107 16.54 5.79 13.84
C VAL A 107 17.33 7.08 13.70
N GLU A 108 17.84 7.37 12.51
CA GLU A 108 18.70 8.53 12.25
C GLU A 108 17.90 9.81 12.07
N ARG A 109 16.72 9.71 11.46
CA ARG A 109 15.89 10.86 11.13
C ARG A 109 14.41 10.51 11.16
N LEU A 110 13.62 11.39 11.75
CA LEU A 110 12.17 11.40 11.59
C LEU A 110 11.78 12.52 10.64
N GLU A 111 10.69 12.29 9.91
CA GLU A 111 10.07 13.36 9.13
C GLU A 111 9.50 14.44 10.05
N PRO A 112 9.42 15.71 9.60
CA PRO A 112 8.92 16.80 10.43
C PRO A 112 7.53 16.49 11.00
N LEU A 113 7.28 16.85 12.27
CA LEU A 113 6.01 16.53 12.96
C LEU A 113 4.77 16.96 12.17
N ALA A 114 4.81 18.14 11.52
CA ALA A 114 3.71 18.60 10.69
C ALA A 114 3.44 17.69 9.49
N LEU A 115 4.49 17.13 8.87
CA LEU A 115 4.35 16.18 7.76
C LEU A 115 3.81 14.84 8.27
N ARG A 116 4.30 14.37 9.43
CA ARG A 116 3.80 13.14 10.08
C ARG A 116 2.31 13.23 10.40
N LYS A 117 1.88 14.35 11.02
CA LYS A 117 0.45 14.62 11.29
C LYS A 117 -0.37 14.66 10.01
N LYS A 118 0.14 15.32 8.96
CA LYS A 118 -0.51 15.33 7.65
C LYS A 118 -0.68 13.92 7.07
N TRP A 119 0.36 13.10 7.11
CA TRP A 119 0.28 11.71 6.64
C TRP A 119 -0.75 10.89 7.42
N MET A 120 -0.84 11.07 8.73
CA MET A 120 -1.87 10.43 9.53
C MET A 120 -3.28 10.87 9.10
N THR A 121 -3.50 12.17 8.86
CA THR A 121 -4.76 12.70 8.35
C THR A 121 -5.10 12.15 6.97
N ASP A 122 -4.15 12.18 6.03
CA ASP A 122 -4.35 11.70 4.65
C ASP A 122 -4.72 10.20 4.67
N LEU A 123 -4.04 9.37 5.48
CA LEU A 123 -4.36 7.96 5.67
C LEU A 123 -5.75 7.73 6.26
N ALA A 124 -6.09 8.43 7.33
CA ALA A 124 -7.42 8.33 7.95
C ALA A 124 -8.52 8.67 6.93
N GLN A 125 -8.35 9.73 6.14
CA GLN A 125 -9.31 10.13 5.11
C GLN A 125 -9.45 9.08 3.99
N ALA A 126 -8.37 8.41 3.59
CA ALA A 126 -8.45 7.31 2.63
C ALA A 126 -9.30 6.15 3.17
N VAL A 127 -9.10 5.78 4.43
CA VAL A 127 -9.85 4.67 5.04
C VAL A 127 -11.29 5.05 5.39
N VAL A 128 -11.56 6.31 5.78
CA VAL A 128 -12.95 6.82 5.91
C VAL A 128 -13.69 6.73 4.59
N PHE A 129 -13.04 7.03 3.47
CA PHE A 129 -13.66 6.86 2.16
C PHE A 129 -14.03 5.40 1.89
N LEU A 130 -13.15 4.44 2.20
CA LEU A 130 -13.49 3.01 2.08
C LEU A 130 -14.65 2.62 3.00
N GLU A 131 -14.60 3.04 4.27
CA GLU A 131 -15.65 2.76 5.27
C GLU A 131 -17.01 3.30 4.80
N SER A 132 -17.04 4.47 4.15
CA SER A 132 -18.26 5.07 3.59
C SER A 132 -18.89 4.26 2.45
N LEU A 133 -18.12 3.38 1.82
CA LEU A 133 -18.55 2.46 0.77
C LEU A 133 -18.86 1.05 1.31
N ASN A 134 -18.90 0.88 2.63
CA ASN A 134 -18.98 -0.42 3.31
C ASN A 134 -17.79 -1.35 2.96
N LEU A 135 -16.62 -0.76 2.68
CA LEU A 135 -15.39 -1.48 2.38
C LEU A 135 -14.36 -1.26 3.48
N ALA A 136 -13.49 -2.25 3.66
CA ALA A 136 -12.27 -2.13 4.43
C ALA A 136 -11.09 -2.59 3.57
N HIS A 137 -9.92 -1.97 3.75
CA HIS A 137 -8.80 -2.21 2.86
C HIS A 137 -8.24 -3.63 3.01
N GLY A 138 -8.13 -4.13 4.24
CA GLY A 138 -7.69 -5.50 4.51
C GLY A 138 -6.19 -5.77 4.31
N ASP A 139 -5.38 -4.78 3.95
CA ASP A 139 -3.90 -4.91 3.86
C ASP A 139 -3.22 -3.56 4.05
N LEU A 140 -3.62 -2.82 5.09
CA LEU A 140 -3.03 -1.53 5.42
C LEU A 140 -1.60 -1.71 5.94
N ARG A 141 -0.62 -1.42 5.10
CA ARG A 141 0.81 -1.57 5.41
C ARG A 141 1.67 -0.57 4.61
N PRO A 142 2.91 -0.28 5.03
CA PRO A 142 3.70 0.83 4.48
C PRO A 142 4.12 0.63 3.03
N GLU A 143 4.12 -0.60 2.51
CA GLU A 143 4.35 -0.91 1.09
C GLU A 143 3.20 -0.47 0.19
N ASN A 144 1.97 -0.46 0.72
CA ASN A 144 0.74 -0.11 -0.03
C ASN A 144 0.43 1.40 0.06
N ILE A 145 1.29 2.15 0.76
CA ILE A 145 1.19 3.59 0.91
C ILE A 145 2.24 4.25 0.03
N LEU A 146 1.81 4.86 -1.06
CA LEU A 146 2.71 5.44 -2.06
C LEU A 146 2.95 6.92 -1.81
N LEU A 147 4.17 7.37 -2.12
CA LEU A 147 4.61 8.74 -1.92
C LEU A 147 4.97 9.41 -3.25
N ASP A 148 4.50 10.64 -3.43
CA ASP A 148 5.04 11.57 -4.42
C ASP A 148 5.53 12.81 -3.68
N ARG A 149 6.85 12.85 -3.47
CA ARG A 149 7.55 13.79 -2.59
C ARG A 149 7.02 13.67 -1.15
N ASN A 150 6.10 14.55 -0.78
CA ASN A 150 5.48 14.60 0.55
C ASN A 150 3.97 14.28 0.51
N ARG A 151 3.42 14.03 -0.69
CA ARG A 151 2.02 13.62 -0.85
C ARG A 151 1.93 12.12 -0.64
N LEU A 152 1.00 11.71 0.22
CA LEU A 152 0.75 10.32 0.55
C LEU A 152 -0.57 9.90 -0.09
N LYS A 153 -0.61 8.71 -0.71
CA LYS A 153 -1.85 8.09 -1.16
C LYS A 153 -1.85 6.58 -0.90
N LEU A 154 -3.02 6.08 -0.52
CA LEU A 154 -3.29 4.66 -0.36
C LEU A 154 -3.48 3.99 -1.73
N SER A 155 -2.95 2.78 -1.88
CA SER A 155 -2.97 1.98 -3.09
C SER A 155 -3.08 0.48 -2.76
N ASP A 156 -3.18 -0.34 -3.80
CA ASP A 156 -3.24 -1.81 -3.74
C ASP A 156 -4.48 -2.36 -3.01
N PHE A 157 -5.57 -2.53 -3.77
CA PHE A 157 -6.89 -2.90 -3.23
C PHE A 157 -7.24 -4.38 -3.48
N ASP A 158 -6.24 -5.24 -3.63
CA ASP A 158 -6.42 -6.67 -3.94
C ASP A 158 -7.03 -7.45 -2.77
N CYS A 159 -6.76 -7.04 -1.53
CA CYS A 159 -7.34 -7.59 -0.30
C CYS A 159 -8.60 -6.84 0.17
N THR A 160 -9.03 -5.80 -0.55
CA THR A 160 -10.18 -4.98 -0.14
C THR A 160 -11.47 -5.76 -0.28
N ALA A 161 -12.28 -5.74 0.77
CA ALA A 161 -13.52 -6.49 0.84
C ALA A 161 -14.58 -5.73 1.65
N GLU A 162 -15.81 -6.23 1.58
CA GLU A 162 -16.92 -5.69 2.37
C GLU A 162 -16.68 -5.88 3.88
N ILE A 163 -17.08 -4.88 4.67
CA ILE A 163 -17.04 -4.96 6.13
C ILE A 163 -17.89 -6.13 6.60
N GLY A 164 -17.36 -6.92 7.54
CA GLY A 164 -17.99 -8.12 8.08
C GLY A 164 -17.56 -9.43 7.40
N THR A 165 -16.78 -9.37 6.32
CA THR A 165 -16.14 -10.56 5.72
C THR A 165 -14.98 -11.06 6.57
N ASP A 166 -14.51 -12.29 6.31
CA ASP A 166 -13.34 -12.85 7.01
C ASP A 166 -12.07 -12.04 6.68
N PHE A 167 -11.27 -11.72 7.70
CA PHE A 167 -10.02 -11.00 7.50
C PHE A 167 -8.90 -11.93 7.04
N GLU A 168 -8.78 -12.12 5.71
CA GLU A 168 -7.86 -13.08 5.09
C GLU A 168 -6.37 -12.68 5.20
N ALA A 169 -6.05 -11.40 5.07
CA ALA A 169 -4.67 -10.90 4.99
C ALA A 169 -4.15 -10.31 6.33
N CYS A 170 -4.38 -11.02 7.44
CA CYS A 170 -3.93 -10.59 8.77
C CYS A 170 -2.41 -10.77 8.95
N MET A 171 -1.63 -9.72 8.69
CA MET A 171 -0.16 -9.75 8.78
C MET A 171 0.37 -8.84 9.89
N ALA A 172 1.04 -9.42 10.89
CA ALA A 172 1.76 -8.63 11.90
C ALA A 172 2.89 -7.80 11.25
N PRO A 173 3.16 -6.57 11.73
CA PRO A 173 2.53 -5.91 12.89
C PRO A 173 1.24 -5.12 12.57
N TYR A 174 0.73 -5.20 11.33
CA TYR A 174 -0.43 -4.42 10.87
C TYR A 174 -1.78 -5.14 11.06
N GLY A 175 -1.75 -6.46 11.24
CA GLY A 175 -2.88 -7.30 11.63
C GLY A 175 -2.61 -7.97 12.98
N ARG A 176 -3.70 -8.32 13.66
CA ARG A 176 -3.67 -9.01 14.95
C ARG A 176 -4.75 -10.08 15.00
N ILE A 177 -4.32 -11.28 15.36
CA ILE A 177 -5.23 -12.40 15.66
C ILE A 177 -5.94 -12.20 16.99
N LEU A 178 -7.17 -12.69 17.09
CA LEU A 178 -8.03 -12.50 18.24
C LEU A 178 -7.54 -13.26 19.48
N SER A 179 -7.74 -12.65 20.64
CA SER A 179 -7.60 -13.28 21.95
C SER A 179 -8.96 -13.78 22.46
N ASP A 180 -8.99 -14.33 23.68
CA ASP A 180 -10.24 -14.70 24.35
C ASP A 180 -11.04 -13.48 24.86
N ARG A 181 -10.52 -12.26 24.69
CA ARG A 181 -11.14 -11.02 25.18
C ARG A 181 -12.18 -10.45 24.21
N GLU A 182 -12.25 -10.94 22.98
CA GLU A 182 -13.09 -10.39 21.91
C GLU A 182 -13.96 -11.46 21.22
N PRO A 183 -14.83 -12.18 21.97
CA PRO A 183 -15.57 -13.33 21.43
C PRO A 183 -16.57 -12.97 20.32
N ASP A 184 -17.05 -11.73 20.28
CA ASP A 184 -18.00 -11.24 19.28
C ASP A 184 -17.33 -10.93 17.93
N GLU A 185 -16.00 -10.80 17.90
CA GLU A 185 -15.22 -10.46 16.71
C GLU A 185 -14.80 -11.69 15.88
N GLY A 186 -14.96 -12.89 16.45
CA GLY A 186 -14.58 -14.15 15.83
C GLY A 186 -14.00 -15.16 16.82
N ARG A 187 -13.50 -16.29 16.31
CA ARG A 187 -12.89 -17.33 17.14
C ARG A 187 -11.50 -16.90 17.58
N ARG A 188 -11.11 -17.25 18.81
CA ARG A 188 -9.72 -17.10 19.28
C ARG A 188 -8.73 -17.70 18.27
N GLY A 189 -7.65 -16.97 17.98
CA GLY A 189 -6.62 -17.39 17.04
C GLY A 189 -6.99 -17.21 15.57
N SER A 190 -8.22 -16.79 15.26
CA SER A 190 -8.57 -16.31 13.92
C SER A 190 -8.25 -14.81 13.80
N SER A 191 -8.25 -14.30 12.56
CA SER A 191 -8.16 -12.86 12.28
C SER A 191 -9.42 -12.07 12.65
N GLY A 192 -10.53 -12.77 12.89
CA GLY A 192 -11.86 -12.18 13.03
C GLY A 192 -12.40 -11.62 11.73
N PHE A 193 -13.42 -10.78 11.86
CA PHE A 193 -14.03 -10.10 10.72
C PHE A 193 -13.31 -8.79 10.40
N LEU A 194 -13.27 -8.46 9.12
CA LEU A 194 -12.75 -7.21 8.59
C LEU A 194 -13.70 -6.05 8.92
N GLY A 195 -13.18 -4.93 9.41
CA GLY A 195 -13.98 -3.76 9.76
C GLY A 195 -13.21 -2.72 10.56
N SER A 196 -13.91 -1.82 11.24
CA SER A 196 -13.29 -0.69 11.95
C SER A 196 -12.25 -1.15 12.99
N ARG A 197 -12.41 -2.33 13.62
CA ARG A 197 -11.41 -2.91 14.54
C ARG A 197 -10.09 -3.25 13.83
N THR A 198 -10.14 -3.94 12.69
CA THR A 198 -8.94 -4.36 11.95
C THR A 198 -8.24 -3.16 11.33
N GLU A 199 -9.01 -2.26 10.71
CA GLU A 199 -8.48 -1.08 10.03
C GLU A 199 -7.85 -0.10 11.03
N GLN A 200 -8.49 0.16 12.19
CA GLN A 200 -7.91 1.05 13.19
C GLN A 200 -6.65 0.47 13.83
N PHE A 201 -6.57 -0.86 14.00
CA PHE A 201 -5.37 -1.52 14.50
C PHE A 201 -4.20 -1.32 13.54
N ALA A 202 -4.42 -1.55 12.24
CA ALA A 202 -3.42 -1.36 11.21
C ALA A 202 -2.98 0.11 11.10
N LEU A 203 -3.93 1.05 11.15
CA LEU A 203 -3.65 2.48 11.23
C LEU A 203 -2.83 2.84 12.47
N GLY A 204 -3.12 2.28 13.64
CA GLY A 204 -2.32 2.46 14.85
C GLY A 204 -0.87 2.02 14.66
N SER A 205 -0.65 0.85 14.04
CA SER A 205 0.70 0.35 13.72
C SER A 205 1.41 1.20 12.65
N LEU A 206 0.68 1.75 11.67
CA LEU A 206 1.23 2.70 10.70
C LEU A 206 1.59 4.04 11.35
N TYR A 207 0.77 4.53 12.28
CA TYR A 207 1.04 5.75 13.03
C TYR A 207 2.23 5.57 13.97
N TYR A 208 2.38 4.40 14.57
CA TYR A 208 3.60 4.03 15.30
C TYR A 208 4.81 4.10 14.38
N LEU A 209 4.77 3.46 13.21
CA LEU A 209 5.85 3.52 12.23
C LEU A 209 6.20 4.96 11.84
N ILE A 210 5.19 5.80 11.57
CA ILE A 210 5.37 7.21 11.22
C ILE A 210 5.99 8.00 12.39
N ASN A 211 5.56 7.75 13.63
CA ASN A 211 5.94 8.53 14.82
C ASN A 211 7.30 8.12 15.40
N TYR A 212 7.64 6.83 15.33
CA TYR A 212 8.87 6.26 15.89
C TYR A 212 9.93 5.97 14.83
N GLY A 213 9.57 5.90 13.55
CA GLY A 213 10.49 5.58 12.46
C GLY A 213 10.91 4.11 12.41
N VAL A 214 10.22 3.25 13.17
CA VAL A 214 10.44 1.81 13.26
C VAL A 214 9.11 1.08 13.36
N GLU A 215 9.04 -0.12 12.82
CA GLU A 215 7.87 -0.99 12.98
C GLU A 215 7.67 -1.39 14.44
N VAL A 216 6.46 -1.80 14.80
CA VAL A 216 6.15 -2.29 16.16
C VAL A 216 7.11 -3.44 16.50
N TYR A 217 7.86 -3.29 17.59
CA TYR A 217 8.95 -4.19 18.03
C TYR A 217 10.18 -4.31 17.11
N GLY A 218 10.25 -3.53 16.03
CA GLY A 218 11.35 -3.61 15.05
C GLY A 218 12.71 -3.19 15.61
N ASP A 219 12.77 -2.53 16.76
CA ASP A 219 13.98 -2.11 17.49
C ASP A 219 14.29 -2.97 18.72
N GLN A 220 13.53 -4.06 18.95
CA GLN A 220 13.66 -4.89 20.14
C GLN A 220 14.10 -6.31 19.81
N CYS A 221 15.07 -6.82 20.57
CA CYS A 221 15.44 -8.23 20.53
C CYS A 221 14.50 -9.03 21.44
N LEU A 222 13.40 -9.53 20.87
CA LEU A 222 12.39 -10.27 21.62
C LEU A 222 12.78 -11.72 21.95
N THR A 223 13.70 -12.30 21.17
CA THR A 223 14.15 -13.69 21.30
C THR A 223 15.62 -13.80 20.86
N GLU A 224 16.35 -14.82 21.33
CA GLU A 224 17.73 -15.07 20.91
C GLU A 224 17.85 -15.57 19.47
N ASP A 225 16.85 -16.32 18.98
CA ASP A 225 16.78 -16.77 17.58
C ASP A 225 16.01 -15.75 16.73
N PRO A 226 16.66 -15.05 15.77
CA PRO A 226 15.98 -14.09 14.91
C PRO A 226 14.75 -14.65 14.17
N LYS A 227 14.65 -15.97 13.96
CA LYS A 227 13.49 -16.61 13.33
C LYS A 227 12.25 -16.62 14.22
N GLU A 228 12.42 -16.61 15.53
CA GLU A 228 11.33 -16.61 16.51
C GLU A 228 10.83 -15.20 16.84
N HIS A 229 11.47 -14.16 16.32
CA HIS A 229 11.03 -12.78 16.50
C HIS A 229 9.61 -12.55 15.97
N GLY A 230 9.32 -12.98 14.73
CA GLY A 230 7.99 -12.81 14.13
C GLY A 230 6.87 -13.50 14.92
N PRO A 231 6.98 -14.81 15.22
CA PRO A 231 6.06 -15.50 16.11
C PRO A 231 5.87 -14.80 17.47
N LYS A 232 6.97 -14.28 18.06
CA LYS A 232 6.88 -13.56 19.33
C LYS A 232 6.13 -12.24 19.23
N VAL A 233 6.29 -11.50 18.13
CA VAL A 233 5.49 -10.30 17.83
C VAL A 233 4.01 -10.67 17.75
N VAL A 234 3.65 -11.74 17.03
CA VAL A 234 2.25 -12.20 16.93
C VAL A 234 1.67 -12.52 18.31
N GLU A 235 2.42 -13.22 19.16
CA GLU A 235 2.00 -13.55 20.54
C GLU A 235 1.75 -12.28 21.38
N LEU A 236 2.68 -11.32 21.38
CA LEU A 236 2.57 -10.07 22.12
C LEU A 236 1.34 -9.26 21.66
N LEU A 237 1.20 -9.09 20.33
CA LEU A 237 0.07 -8.38 19.77
C LEU A 237 -1.24 -9.09 20.10
N GLN A 238 -1.32 -10.42 20.00
CA GLN A 238 -2.52 -11.19 20.37
C GLN A 238 -2.91 -10.94 21.84
N ASN A 239 -1.95 -10.83 22.75
CA ASN A 239 -2.19 -10.56 24.16
C ASN A 239 -2.50 -9.09 24.47
N MET A 240 -2.43 -8.22 23.47
CA MET A 240 -2.47 -6.75 23.59
C MET A 240 -1.35 -6.20 24.47
N ASP A 241 -0.20 -6.88 24.45
CA ASP A 241 1.04 -6.34 24.98
C ASP A 241 1.67 -5.50 23.87
N PHE A 242 1.81 -4.20 24.10
CA PHE A 242 2.31 -3.25 23.11
C PHE A 242 3.59 -2.56 23.59
N PRO A 243 4.44 -2.03 22.68
CA PRO A 243 5.59 -1.23 23.06
C PRO A 243 5.16 0.00 23.87
N LYS A 244 6.05 0.46 24.76
CA LYS A 244 5.84 1.70 25.50
C LYS A 244 5.81 2.89 24.54
N LEU A 245 4.79 3.73 24.70
CA LEU A 245 4.67 4.99 23.98
C LEU A 245 5.28 6.14 24.80
N ASN A 246 6.19 6.89 24.21
CA ASN A 246 6.97 7.97 24.85
C ASN A 246 7.55 9.00 23.85
N SER A 247 6.86 9.25 22.74
CA SER A 247 7.25 10.20 21.69
C SER A 247 6.36 11.45 21.77
N ASP A 248 5.58 11.77 20.74
CA ASP A 248 4.58 12.86 20.78
C ASP A 248 3.31 12.41 21.52
N PRO A 249 2.93 13.05 22.65
CA PRO A 249 1.82 12.59 23.49
C PRO A 249 0.46 12.53 22.78
N LEU A 250 0.21 13.42 21.81
CA LEU A 250 -1.06 13.44 21.07
C LEU A 250 -1.13 12.30 20.07
N ILE A 251 -0.03 12.02 19.37
CA ILE A 251 0.06 10.88 18.46
C ILE A 251 0.04 9.57 19.25
N ASP A 252 0.73 9.51 20.39
CA ASP A 252 0.75 8.33 21.27
C ASP A 252 -0.64 8.01 21.81
N GLU A 253 -1.45 9.01 22.17
CA GLU A 253 -2.85 8.79 22.58
C GLU A 253 -3.69 8.18 21.44
N ILE A 254 -3.49 8.61 20.20
CA ILE A 254 -4.18 8.04 19.03
C ILE A 254 -3.76 6.58 18.82
N ILE A 255 -2.45 6.31 18.85
CA ILE A 255 -1.90 4.94 18.68
C ILE A 255 -2.49 4.01 19.74
N ASP A 256 -2.48 4.42 21.01
CA ASP A 256 -3.03 3.64 22.11
C ASP A 256 -4.52 3.33 21.90
N LYS A 257 -5.32 4.35 21.54
CA LYS A 257 -6.76 4.18 21.27
C LYS A 257 -7.03 3.24 20.09
N CYS A 258 -6.25 3.35 19.02
CA CYS A 258 -6.30 2.45 17.87
C CYS A 258 -6.03 0.99 18.27
N TRP A 259 -4.94 0.74 18.97
CA TRP A 259 -4.57 -0.62 19.38
C TRP A 259 -5.57 -1.26 20.36
N HIS A 260 -6.24 -0.43 21.17
CA HIS A 260 -7.25 -0.88 22.14
C HIS A 260 -8.71 -0.75 21.65
N ASN A 261 -8.92 -0.62 20.33
CA ASN A 261 -10.24 -0.59 19.70
C ASN A 261 -11.19 0.46 20.32
N LYS A 262 -10.68 1.68 20.55
CA LYS A 262 -11.44 2.76 21.25
C LYS A 262 -12.23 3.66 20.32
N TYR A 263 -12.10 3.51 19.01
CA TYR A 263 -12.94 4.19 18.03
C TYR A 263 -14.02 3.24 17.53
N LYS A 264 -15.27 3.71 17.49
CA LYS A 264 -16.39 2.92 16.98
C LYS A 264 -16.35 2.81 15.46
N THR A 265 -15.94 3.90 14.79
CA THR A 265 -15.76 3.98 13.34
C THR A 265 -14.41 4.60 12.99
N ILE A 266 -13.94 4.42 11.77
CA ILE A 266 -12.76 5.13 11.28
C ILE A 266 -13.04 6.62 11.12
N ALA A 267 -14.29 7.01 10.85
CA ALA A 267 -14.71 8.41 10.89
C ALA A 267 -14.48 9.07 12.28
N ASP A 268 -14.73 8.35 13.38
CA ASP A 268 -14.46 8.84 14.74
C ASP A 268 -12.95 9.04 14.97
N LEU A 269 -12.10 8.14 14.44
CA LEU A 269 -10.65 8.27 14.45
C LEU A 269 -10.19 9.51 13.67
N ALA A 270 -10.68 9.69 12.45
CA ALA A 270 -10.34 10.82 11.59
C ALA A 270 -10.72 12.16 12.26
N SER A 271 -11.92 12.25 12.83
CA SER A 271 -12.39 13.44 13.57
C SER A 271 -11.50 13.79 14.76
N ASN A 272 -11.04 12.78 15.51
CA ASN A 272 -10.09 12.99 16.61
C ASN A 272 -8.74 13.53 16.09
N ILE A 273 -8.19 12.94 15.01
CA ILE A 273 -6.95 13.42 14.38
C ILE A 273 -7.09 14.89 13.94
N GLU A 274 -8.18 15.25 13.27
CA GLU A 274 -8.42 16.62 12.79
C GLU A 274 -8.52 17.64 13.94
N THR A 275 -9.18 17.25 15.03
CA THR A 275 -9.28 18.08 16.23
C THR A 275 -7.89 18.36 16.84
N LEU A 276 -7.03 17.35 16.90
CA LEU A 276 -5.67 17.45 17.44
C LEU A 276 -4.72 18.23 16.51
N VAL A 277 -4.93 18.17 15.20
CA VAL A 277 -4.17 18.96 14.22
C VAL A 277 -4.59 20.43 14.25
N SER A 278 -5.89 20.71 14.38
CA SER A 278 -6.45 22.06 14.37
C SER A 278 -6.29 22.80 15.72
N GLY A 279 -6.20 22.06 16.82
CA GLY A 279 -6.07 22.61 18.18
C GLY A 279 -4.68 23.15 18.55
N CYS A 280 -3.72 23.22 17.62
CA CYS A 280 -2.37 23.70 17.89
C CYS A 280 -2.25 25.20 17.55
N PRO A 281 -2.08 26.11 18.53
CA PRO A 281 -1.84 27.53 18.25
C PRO A 281 -0.47 27.71 17.57
N ASN A 282 -0.45 28.46 16.47
CA ASN A 282 0.74 28.82 15.69
C ASN A 282 1.92 29.27 16.58
N ALA A 283 2.91 28.40 16.78
CA ALA A 283 4.21 28.80 17.29
C ALA A 283 5.04 29.41 16.14
N ARG A 284 5.40 30.68 16.36
CA ARG A 284 6.06 31.59 15.43
C ARG A 284 7.33 31.00 14.81
N GLY A 285 7.55 31.35 13.55
CA GLY A 285 8.69 30.93 12.76
C GLY A 285 10.05 31.30 13.35
N SER A 286 11.01 30.43 13.07
CA SER A 286 12.43 30.80 13.10
C SER A 286 13.09 30.23 11.84
N ASN A 287 13.69 31.13 11.08
CA ASN A 287 14.45 30.85 9.87
C ASN A 287 15.66 29.96 10.18
N ALA A 288 15.75 28.80 9.52
CA ALA A 288 16.98 28.01 9.48
C ALA A 288 17.56 28.02 8.05
N LYS A 289 18.80 28.51 7.96
CA LYS A 289 19.57 28.70 6.73
C LYS A 289 19.88 27.35 6.06
N THR A 290 19.72 27.31 4.75
CA THR A 290 20.14 26.21 3.87
C THR A 290 21.67 26.21 3.72
N ASN A 291 22.28 25.02 3.80
CA ASN A 291 23.64 24.78 3.35
C ASN A 291 23.71 23.46 2.55
N PRO A 292 24.65 23.35 1.60
CA PRO A 292 24.50 22.48 0.44
C PRO A 292 24.84 21.00 0.73
N ILE A 293 24.11 20.15 0.02
CA ILE A 293 24.15 18.69 0.03
C ILE A 293 25.52 18.18 -0.46
N ARG A 294 26.19 17.35 0.34
CA ARG A 294 27.35 16.55 -0.11
C ARG A 294 26.91 15.15 -0.51
N ARG A 295 27.32 14.78 -1.72
CA ARG A 295 27.06 13.54 -2.46
C ARG A 295 27.93 12.40 -1.92
N TRP A 296 27.34 11.26 -1.57
CA TRP A 296 28.05 9.97 -1.44
C TRP A 296 27.21 8.83 -2.01
N ILE A 297 27.93 7.87 -2.60
CA ILE A 297 27.50 6.82 -3.50
C ILE A 297 27.08 5.58 -2.69
N MET A 298 25.93 4.97 -3.03
CA MET A 298 25.45 3.70 -2.47
C MET A 298 26.20 2.50 -3.05
N VAL A 299 26.53 1.54 -2.19
CA VAL A 299 26.80 0.15 -2.58
C VAL A 299 25.56 -0.65 -2.22
N MET A 300 24.81 -1.12 -3.23
CA MET A 300 23.67 -2.02 -3.08
C MET A 300 24.11 -3.46 -3.37
N GLY A 301 23.86 -4.36 -2.42
CA GLY A 301 24.06 -5.80 -2.56
C GLY A 301 22.74 -6.56 -2.40
N HIS A 302 22.32 -7.21 -3.48
CA HIS A 302 21.29 -8.25 -3.63
C HIS A 302 20.57 -8.79 -2.37
N ILE A 303 19.29 -8.43 -2.17
CA ILE A 303 18.33 -9.30 -1.46
C ILE A 303 16.91 -9.08 -2.02
N THR A 304 16.48 -9.86 -3.02
CA THR A 304 15.05 -9.86 -3.46
C THR A 304 14.44 -11.25 -3.67
N GLN A 305 15.16 -12.35 -3.47
CA GLN A 305 14.59 -13.70 -3.68
C GLN A 305 14.35 -14.51 -2.39
N ARG A 306 15.02 -14.19 -1.28
CA ARG A 306 14.98 -15.03 -0.08
C ARG A 306 13.79 -14.76 0.85
N PHE A 307 13.28 -13.53 0.88
CA PHE A 307 12.11 -13.14 1.69
C PHE A 307 10.80 -13.64 1.09
N TRP A 308 10.66 -13.66 -0.24
CA TRP A 308 9.48 -14.21 -0.92
C TRP A 308 9.25 -15.70 -0.65
N ARG A 309 10.30 -16.47 -0.35
CA ARG A 309 10.16 -17.89 0.02
C ARG A 309 9.55 -18.09 1.41
N ILE A 310 9.85 -17.20 2.35
CA ILE A 310 9.29 -17.21 3.71
C ILE A 310 7.83 -16.73 3.65
N PHE A 311 7.56 -15.67 2.87
CA PHE A 311 6.21 -15.21 2.53
C PHE A 311 5.36 -16.31 1.86
N TRP A 312 5.94 -17.08 0.91
CA TRP A 312 5.23 -18.19 0.26
C TRP A 312 4.96 -19.37 1.21
N HIS A 313 5.89 -19.72 2.11
CA HIS A 313 5.66 -20.80 3.08
C HIS A 313 4.63 -20.41 4.14
N TRP A 314 4.58 -19.13 4.53
CA TRP A 314 3.58 -18.63 5.46
C TRP A 314 2.19 -18.53 4.81
N TRP A 315 2.11 -18.03 3.57
CA TRP A 315 0.88 -18.03 2.75
C TRP A 315 0.37 -19.45 2.46
N ALA A 316 1.26 -20.43 2.23
CA ALA A 316 0.90 -21.83 2.05
C ALA A 316 0.45 -22.52 3.35
N MET A 317 0.95 -22.10 4.51
CA MET A 317 0.51 -22.59 5.83
C MET A 317 -0.91 -22.11 6.16
N VAL A 318 -1.25 -20.85 5.85
CA VAL A 318 -2.59 -20.29 6.08
C VAL A 318 -3.66 -21.01 5.23
N LEU A 319 -3.33 -21.41 3.99
CA LEU A 319 -4.23 -22.19 3.14
C LEU A 319 -4.43 -23.65 3.59
N TYR A 320 -3.49 -24.24 4.34
CA TYR A 320 -3.63 -25.62 4.82
C TYR A 320 -4.67 -25.74 5.96
N CYS A 321 -5.02 -24.65 6.62
CA CYS A 321 -5.95 -24.67 7.76
C CYS A 321 -7.43 -24.49 7.40
N ASN A 322 -7.80 -24.13 6.15
CA ASN A 322 -9.20 -23.82 5.77
C ASN A 322 -9.65 -24.52 4.47
N GLY A 323 -9.30 -25.79 4.28
CA GLY A 323 -9.75 -26.55 3.11
C GLY A 323 -11.19 -27.07 3.22
N LYS A 324 -12.11 -26.55 2.40
CA LYS A 324 -13.11 -27.34 1.66
C LYS A 324 -13.47 -26.67 0.32
N PRO A 325 -13.39 -27.37 -0.82
CA PRO A 325 -13.84 -26.86 -2.10
C PRO A 325 -15.33 -27.13 -2.29
N THR A 326 -16.08 -26.14 -2.78
CA THR A 326 -17.38 -26.37 -3.43
C THR A 326 -17.27 -26.02 -4.90
N ASN A 327 -17.51 -27.02 -5.75
CA ASN A 327 -17.52 -26.91 -7.20
C ASN A 327 -18.57 -25.90 -7.69
N ALA A 328 -18.21 -25.08 -8.67
CA ALA A 328 -19.19 -24.43 -9.54
C ALA A 328 -18.68 -24.46 -10.98
N GLU A 329 -19.59 -24.81 -11.87
CA GLU A 329 -19.37 -25.17 -13.27
C GLU A 329 -18.99 -23.97 -14.15
N VAL A 330 -18.17 -24.28 -15.16
CA VAL A 330 -17.73 -23.39 -16.23
C VAL A 330 -18.89 -23.12 -17.20
N SER A 331 -19.12 -21.85 -17.53
CA SER A 331 -19.82 -21.48 -18.76
C SER A 331 -18.96 -20.52 -19.58
N ASN A 332 -18.64 -20.92 -20.80
CA ASN A 332 -17.83 -20.18 -21.77
C ASN A 332 -18.66 -19.16 -22.57
N ASN A 333 -17.94 -18.12 -23.03
CA ASN A 333 -18.20 -17.22 -24.17
C ASN A 333 -18.91 -15.88 -23.89
N SER A 334 -18.11 -14.81 -23.89
CA SER A 334 -18.51 -13.49 -24.41
C SER A 334 -17.28 -12.65 -24.80
N GLU A 335 -17.42 -11.88 -25.89
CA GLU A 335 -16.42 -11.01 -26.53
C GLU A 335 -15.94 -9.85 -25.63
N PRO A 336 -14.74 -9.27 -25.86
CA PRO A 336 -14.20 -8.19 -25.04
C PRO A 336 -14.94 -6.87 -25.32
N GLN A 337 -15.88 -6.51 -24.44
CA GLN A 337 -16.55 -5.21 -24.44
C GLN A 337 -15.95 -4.31 -23.37
N GLY A 338 -15.34 -3.18 -23.79
CA GLY A 338 -14.95 -2.13 -22.86
C GLY A 338 -16.19 -1.48 -22.25
N TYR A 339 -16.33 -1.54 -20.93
CA TYR A 339 -17.46 -0.95 -20.22
C TYR A 339 -17.27 0.55 -20.05
N ASP A 340 -18.01 1.34 -20.84
CA ASP A 340 -18.02 2.81 -20.80
C ASP A 340 -19.18 3.37 -19.96
N ARG A 341 -19.82 2.55 -19.12
CA ARG A 341 -21.08 2.89 -18.45
C ARG A 341 -20.85 3.13 -16.95
N GLY A 342 -20.72 4.39 -16.53
CA GLY A 342 -20.79 4.71 -15.09
C GLY A 342 -20.36 6.08 -14.59
N MET A 343 -19.85 7.01 -15.42
CA MET A 343 -19.42 8.32 -14.90
C MET A 343 -20.44 9.43 -15.13
N HIS A 344 -20.82 10.12 -14.04
CA HIS A 344 -21.52 11.41 -14.10
C HIS A 344 -20.58 12.49 -14.69
N PRO A 345 -20.90 13.11 -15.83
CA PRO A 345 -19.99 14.02 -16.53
C PRO A 345 -19.62 15.32 -15.79
N ASP A 346 -20.38 15.71 -14.77
CA ASP A 346 -20.44 17.11 -14.33
C ASP A 346 -19.30 17.57 -13.41
N ASN A 347 -18.31 16.72 -13.09
CA ASN A 347 -17.23 17.06 -12.14
C ASN A 347 -15.82 16.58 -12.53
N LEU A 348 -15.57 16.20 -13.78
CA LEU A 348 -14.25 15.71 -14.21
C LEU A 348 -13.33 16.87 -14.58
N THR A 349 -12.14 16.93 -13.98
CA THR A 349 -11.12 17.92 -14.31
C THR A 349 -10.57 17.68 -15.73
N GLU A 350 -10.14 18.75 -16.42
CA GLU A 350 -9.46 18.61 -17.73
C GLU A 350 -8.25 17.67 -17.66
N ASP A 351 -7.53 17.67 -16.52
CA ASP A 351 -6.41 16.77 -16.26
C ASP A 351 -6.85 15.29 -16.23
N PHE A 352 -8.01 14.98 -15.66
CA PHE A 352 -8.55 13.62 -15.65
C PHE A 352 -8.98 13.17 -17.05
N VAL A 353 -9.71 14.03 -17.76
CA VAL A 353 -10.27 13.72 -19.09
C VAL A 353 -9.17 13.34 -20.08
N TRP A 354 -8.08 14.12 -20.13
CA TRP A 354 -7.00 13.80 -21.08
C TRP A 354 -6.26 12.51 -20.68
N LYS A 355 -6.01 12.27 -19.38
CA LYS A 355 -5.36 11.03 -18.91
C LYS A 355 -6.19 9.81 -19.25
N ARG A 356 -7.51 9.86 -19.04
CA ARG A 356 -8.43 8.78 -19.43
C ARG A 356 -8.40 8.56 -20.95
N ALA A 357 -8.40 9.62 -21.75
CA ALA A 357 -8.30 9.50 -23.22
C ALA A 357 -6.99 8.87 -23.67
N LEU A 358 -5.85 9.19 -23.02
CA LEU A 358 -4.57 8.54 -23.26
C LEU A 358 -4.64 7.04 -22.93
N CYS A 359 -5.19 6.67 -21.77
CA CYS A 359 -5.34 5.26 -21.36
C CYS A 359 -6.19 4.48 -22.38
N GLN A 360 -7.31 5.07 -22.83
CA GLN A 360 -8.18 4.48 -23.85
C GLN A 360 -7.47 4.31 -25.20
N ASN A 361 -6.58 5.24 -25.58
CA ASN A 361 -5.76 5.08 -26.78
C ASN A 361 -4.79 3.90 -26.66
N LEU A 362 -4.09 3.79 -25.52
CA LEU A 362 -3.15 2.69 -25.26
C LEU A 362 -3.85 1.34 -25.26
N GLN A 363 -5.03 1.24 -24.63
CA GLN A 363 -5.85 0.03 -24.64
C GLN A 363 -6.27 -0.34 -26.07
N ARG A 364 -6.79 0.61 -26.87
CA ARG A 364 -7.19 0.36 -28.27
C ARG A 364 -6.04 -0.09 -29.16
N ARG A 365 -4.81 0.31 -28.85
CA ARG A 365 -3.59 -0.12 -29.55
C ARG A 365 -3.10 -1.51 -29.10
N GLY A 366 -3.81 -2.18 -28.19
CA GLY A 366 -3.50 -3.55 -27.76
C GLY A 366 -2.46 -3.66 -26.64
N LEU A 367 -2.12 -2.55 -25.95
CA LEU A 367 -1.07 -2.56 -24.93
C LEU A 367 -1.31 -3.61 -23.84
N LEU A 368 -2.53 -3.69 -23.30
CA LEU A 368 -2.86 -4.62 -22.21
C LEU A 368 -2.72 -6.10 -22.62
N GLN A 369 -3.11 -6.43 -23.85
CA GLN A 369 -2.99 -7.80 -24.37
C GLN A 369 -1.52 -8.20 -24.52
N LEU A 370 -0.67 -7.26 -24.94
CA LEU A 370 0.78 -7.49 -25.04
C LEU A 370 1.43 -7.65 -23.66
N LEU A 371 1.14 -6.74 -22.72
CA LEU A 371 1.75 -6.74 -21.39
C LEU A 371 1.31 -7.93 -20.51
N SER A 372 0.11 -8.47 -20.74
CA SER A 372 -0.41 -9.64 -20.00
C SER A 372 -0.05 -10.99 -20.65
N SER A 373 0.64 -10.99 -21.79
CA SER A 373 1.00 -12.21 -22.53
C SER A 373 2.16 -13.00 -21.93
N GLY A 374 2.94 -12.40 -21.03
CA GLY A 374 4.09 -13.04 -20.42
C GLY A 374 4.73 -12.21 -19.31
N ALA A 375 5.77 -12.78 -18.70
CA ALA A 375 6.59 -12.05 -17.74
C ALA A 375 7.37 -10.92 -18.44
N PRO A 376 7.58 -9.76 -17.80
CA PRO A 376 8.28 -8.61 -18.37
C PRO A 376 9.61 -8.98 -19.03
N GLU A 377 10.36 -9.88 -18.40
CA GLU A 377 11.67 -10.34 -18.88
C GLU A 377 11.55 -11.07 -20.24
N HIS A 378 10.48 -11.83 -20.46
CA HIS A 378 10.21 -12.51 -21.73
C HIS A 378 9.69 -11.55 -22.82
N LEU A 379 9.10 -10.43 -22.40
CA LEU A 379 8.62 -9.37 -23.27
C LEU A 379 9.73 -8.38 -23.68
N GLY A 380 10.97 -8.61 -23.21
CA GLY A 380 12.13 -7.77 -23.49
C GLY A 380 12.31 -6.61 -22.52
N PHE A 381 11.50 -6.51 -21.47
CA PHE A 381 11.69 -5.48 -20.45
C PHE A 381 12.79 -5.88 -19.48
N THR A 382 13.60 -4.88 -19.11
CA THR A 382 14.47 -4.96 -17.95
C THR A 382 13.86 -4.08 -16.86
N LEU A 383 14.04 -4.48 -15.59
CA LEU A 383 13.55 -3.67 -14.48
C LEU A 383 14.44 -2.42 -14.38
N GLU A 384 13.94 -1.31 -14.88
CA GLU A 384 14.70 -0.06 -14.91
C GLU A 384 14.46 0.71 -13.61
N TRP A 385 15.44 0.65 -12.69
CA TRP A 385 15.40 1.42 -11.44
C TRP A 385 15.80 2.89 -11.60
N TYR A 386 16.30 3.30 -12.78
CA TYR A 386 16.97 4.59 -12.97
C TYR A 386 16.66 5.21 -14.34
N ARG A 387 15.88 6.30 -14.34
CA ARG A 387 15.98 7.35 -15.38
C ARG A 387 15.86 8.74 -14.75
N HIS A 388 16.78 9.63 -15.18
CA HIS A 388 16.96 11.06 -14.90
C HIS A 388 18.15 11.45 -14.01
N THR A 389 19.36 11.26 -14.53
CA THR A 389 20.34 12.36 -14.50
C THR A 389 19.88 13.44 -15.46
N VAL A 390 19.76 14.67 -14.95
CA VAL A 390 19.46 15.89 -15.70
C VAL A 390 20.39 15.99 -16.92
N CYS A 391 19.80 16.03 -18.11
CA CYS A 391 20.47 16.57 -19.29
C CYS A 391 20.63 18.09 -19.12
N GLY A 392 21.85 18.57 -19.30
CA GLY A 392 22.20 19.98 -19.47
C GLY A 392 23.62 20.24 -18.97
N GLY A 393 24.62 20.52 -19.78
CA GLY A 393 24.71 20.66 -21.24
C GLY A 393 26.15 21.07 -21.53
N ASP A 394 26.75 20.52 -22.59
CA ASP A 394 27.98 21.07 -23.16
C ASP A 394 27.64 22.42 -23.80
N THR A 395 28.16 23.50 -23.20
CA THR A 395 28.84 24.65 -23.85
C THR A 395 29.46 25.52 -22.78
#